data_AF-A0A8H3F4S8-F1
#
_entry.id   AF-A0A8H3F4S8-F1
#
_cell.length_a   1.000
_cell.length_b   1.000
_cell.length_c   1.000
_cell.angle_alpha   90.00
_cell.angle_beta   90.00
_cell.angle_gamma   90.00
#
_symmetry.space_group_name_H-M   'P 1'
#
loop_
_entity.id
_entity.type
_entity.pdbx_description
1 polymer ?
#
loop_
_entity_poly.entity_id
_entity_poly.type
_entity_poly.pdbx_seq_one_letter_code
_entity_poly.pdbx_strand_id
1 'polypeptide(L)'
;MARTDSNSKQPPKQEHPVFRMKALLPSLSREIGIRAVGMAILGPIVYTLFIRRLAWRCSLYIAALLWDVPASQLSYIPPYHYSLIFRSLTSSALLITLWEFSNAMFSAYLAQEPIKREQPLTSDSKDPNASLLNGLKAKRETTRTFAFRELALISQRFVARRKAIFADIDRPSGSAWNQIMTLCLGNMLAISNRIADYHNPAAKSVVPPQRITIESLPSISSAPLRQENVFSNARTPATTREKIESSFGTIAKSYGQSPQPVKPLKFLEGRRAEGEKYLGIARQKLLTQGQQESLSSSGLLAQINAYLIRFLHTPLGRPFRRTLKRRVSSVVLGSPFGELSSIVDSVNALTALALASLTEDSYGKVAKDVPLLIRAYVSVIQSVEGFVRDLPVHWTDVDFSDSERRGEDVDLVLWSMKAGLKEMVNAFGKYATELGLTERDIKAAQGVAGLEGDE
;
A
#
# COMPACT_ATOMS: atom_id res chain seq x y z
N MET A 1 19.22 -15.94 -47.30
CA MET A 1 20.48 -15.32 -46.80
C MET A 1 20.12 -14.41 -45.64
N ALA A 2 19.91 -14.97 -44.44
CA ALA A 2 20.93 -15.24 -43.44
C ALA A 2 21.44 -13.96 -42.73
N ARG A 3 20.80 -13.62 -41.61
CA ARG A 3 21.44 -13.01 -40.43
C ARG A 3 20.67 -13.39 -39.17
N THR A 4 20.98 -14.60 -38.72
CA THR A 4 20.80 -15.07 -37.35
C THR A 4 21.82 -14.33 -36.47
N ASP A 5 21.41 -13.23 -35.84
CA ASP A 5 22.15 -12.71 -34.69
C ASP A 5 21.44 -13.20 -33.43
N SER A 6 21.69 -14.46 -33.09
CA SER A 6 21.58 -14.99 -31.74
C SER A 6 22.63 -14.31 -30.87
N ASN A 7 22.40 -13.02 -30.58
CA ASN A 7 23.24 -12.30 -29.66
C ASN A 7 22.81 -12.70 -28.25
N SER A 8 23.54 -13.67 -27.69
CA SER A 8 23.58 -13.96 -26.27
C SER A 8 24.03 -12.70 -25.53
N LYS A 9 23.09 -11.77 -25.32
CA LYS A 9 23.29 -10.63 -24.42
C LYS A 9 23.59 -11.22 -23.05
N GLN A 10 24.88 -11.25 -22.71
CA GLN A 10 25.31 -11.35 -21.32
C GLN A 10 24.45 -10.37 -20.51
N PRO A 11 23.85 -10.79 -19.38
CA PRO A 11 23.12 -9.87 -18.54
C PRO A 11 24.02 -8.68 -18.23
N PRO A 12 23.49 -7.44 -18.26
CA PRO A 12 24.30 -6.25 -18.04
C PRO A 12 25.10 -6.43 -16.75
N LYS A 13 26.44 -6.36 -16.86
CA LYS A 13 27.34 -6.53 -15.73
C LYS A 13 26.92 -5.56 -14.65
N GLN A 14 26.44 -6.08 -13.52
CA GLN A 14 25.81 -5.27 -12.49
C GLN A 14 26.85 -4.27 -11.95
N GLU A 15 26.62 -2.99 -12.23
CA GLU A 15 27.50 -1.93 -11.76
C GLU A 15 27.46 -1.87 -10.23
N HIS A 16 28.64 -1.73 -9.62
CA HIS A 16 28.78 -1.59 -8.17
C HIS A 16 27.87 -0.45 -7.68
N PRO A 17 27.17 -0.57 -6.53
CA PRO A 17 26.19 0.42 -6.05
C PRO A 17 26.76 1.84 -5.98
N VAL A 18 28.05 1.94 -5.67
CA VAL A 18 28.79 3.22 -5.62
C VAL A 18 28.80 3.94 -6.97
N PHE A 19 28.84 3.23 -8.09
CA PHE A 19 28.82 3.86 -9.41
C PHE A 19 27.44 4.42 -9.74
N ARG A 20 26.38 3.65 -9.47
CA ARG A 20 24.99 4.11 -9.57
C ARG A 20 24.75 5.35 -8.69
N MET A 21 25.31 5.36 -7.49
CA MET A 21 25.21 6.53 -6.60
C MET A 21 25.95 7.76 -7.12
N LYS A 22 27.15 7.59 -7.69
CA LYS A 22 27.88 8.71 -8.30
C LYS A 22 27.06 9.35 -9.43
N ALA A 23 26.34 8.55 -10.22
CA ALA A 23 25.46 9.04 -11.26
C ALA A 23 24.23 9.81 -10.71
N LEU A 24 23.71 9.43 -9.54
CA LEU A 24 22.55 10.07 -8.90
C LEU A 24 22.90 11.30 -8.06
N LEU A 25 24.18 11.49 -7.72
CA LEU A 25 24.66 12.58 -6.88
C LEU A 25 24.28 13.99 -7.39
N PRO A 26 24.44 14.36 -8.68
CA PRO A 26 24.10 15.69 -9.15
C PRO A 26 22.60 16.00 -9.03
N SER A 27 21.73 15.05 -9.38
CA SER A 27 20.28 15.22 -9.22
C SER A 27 19.89 15.36 -7.75
N LEU A 28 20.48 14.54 -6.87
CA LEU A 28 20.22 14.56 -5.44
C LEU A 28 20.64 15.89 -4.81
N SER A 29 21.81 16.40 -5.18
CA SER A 29 22.30 17.70 -4.69
C SER A 29 21.39 18.87 -5.06
N ARG A 30 20.82 18.86 -6.28
CA ARG A 30 19.87 19.86 -6.73
C ARG A 30 18.59 19.84 -5.90
N GLU A 31 18.05 18.65 -5.64
CA GLU A 31 16.84 18.48 -4.85
C GLU A 31 17.03 18.87 -3.38
N ILE A 32 18.17 18.47 -2.78
CA ILE A 32 18.54 18.88 -1.42
C ILE A 32 18.60 20.41 -1.34
N GLY A 33 19.25 21.07 -2.30
CA GLY A 33 19.37 22.53 -2.33
C GLY A 33 18.02 23.23 -2.37
N ILE A 34 17.14 22.82 -3.30
CA ILE A 34 15.79 23.42 -3.44
C ILE A 34 14.97 23.24 -2.16
N ARG A 35 14.96 22.03 -1.59
CA ARG A 35 14.18 21.72 -0.38
C ARG A 35 14.74 22.43 0.86
N ALA A 36 16.06 22.51 1.00
CA ALA A 36 16.72 23.20 2.11
C ALA A 36 16.44 24.71 2.09
N VAL A 37 16.51 25.35 0.91
CA VAL A 37 16.14 26.77 0.76
C VAL A 37 14.67 27.01 1.11
N GLY A 38 13.77 26.16 0.62
CA GLY A 38 12.35 26.24 0.97
C GLY A 38 12.11 26.14 2.47
N MET A 39 12.77 25.20 3.15
CA MET A 39 12.67 25.01 4.60
C MET A 39 13.32 26.14 5.40
N ALA A 40 14.41 26.75 4.91
CA ALA A 40 15.05 27.89 5.57
C ALA A 40 14.16 29.14 5.60
N ILE A 41 13.28 29.31 4.60
CA ILE A 41 12.31 30.41 4.53
C ILE A 41 11.05 30.07 5.31
N LEU A 42 10.48 28.88 5.08
CA LEU A 42 9.19 28.49 5.68
C LEU A 42 9.31 28.13 7.17
N GLY A 43 10.42 27.50 7.55
CA GLY A 43 10.66 26.98 8.90
C GLY A 43 10.52 28.05 10.00
N PRO A 44 11.19 29.20 9.89
CA PRO A 44 11.05 30.28 10.86
C PRO A 44 9.63 30.84 10.97
N ILE A 45 8.87 30.87 9.87
CA ILE A 45 7.47 31.35 9.84
C ILE A 45 6.55 30.35 10.54
N VAL A 46 6.67 29.06 10.21
CA VAL A 46 5.88 28.00 10.84
C VAL A 46 6.22 27.88 12.33
N TYR A 47 7.50 28.04 12.68
CA TYR A 47 7.95 28.04 14.06
C TYR A 47 7.29 29.15 14.88
N THR A 48 7.30 30.40 14.40
CA THR A 48 6.72 31.52 15.16
C THR A 48 5.20 31.44 15.29
N LEU A 49 4.50 31.02 14.24
CA LEU A 49 3.03 31.01 14.22
C LEU A 49 2.42 29.83 15.00
N PHE A 50 3.00 28.63 14.90
CA PHE A 50 2.37 27.42 15.42
C PHE A 50 3.20 26.73 16.50
N ILE A 51 4.48 26.48 16.23
CA ILE A 51 5.31 25.60 17.08
C ILE A 51 5.76 26.32 18.34
N ARG A 52 6.09 27.62 18.27
CA ARG A 52 6.66 28.39 19.39
C ARG A 52 5.74 28.38 20.61
N ARG A 53 4.43 28.55 20.40
CA ARG A 53 3.45 28.55 21.49
C ARG A 53 3.33 27.17 22.14
N LEU A 54 3.35 26.11 21.34
CA LEU A 54 3.33 24.74 21.84
C LEU A 54 4.63 24.41 22.57
N ALA A 55 5.78 24.69 21.96
CA ALA A 55 7.10 24.45 22.51
C ALA A 55 7.28 25.16 23.86
N TRP A 56 6.86 26.44 23.95
CA TRP A 56 6.91 27.20 25.22
C TRP A 56 6.02 26.60 26.30
N ARG A 57 4.80 26.15 25.94
CA ARG A 57 3.90 25.46 26.88
C ARG A 57 4.47 24.14 27.35
N CYS A 58 5.01 23.33 26.44
CA CYS A 58 5.64 22.06 26.77
C CYS A 58 6.89 22.25 27.62
N SER A 59 7.75 23.22 27.28
CA SER A 59 8.95 23.51 28.06
C SER A 59 8.62 24.02 29.45
N LEU A 60 7.63 24.90 29.58
CA LEU A 60 7.16 25.35 30.90
C LEU A 60 6.49 24.23 31.69
N TYR A 61 5.74 23.33 31.05
CA TYR A 61 5.16 22.17 31.72
C TYR A 61 6.24 21.24 32.28
N ILE A 62 7.27 20.93 31.48
CA ILE A 62 8.40 20.10 31.93
C ILE A 62 9.21 20.82 33.01
N ALA A 63 9.46 22.13 32.83
CA ALA A 63 10.19 22.91 33.82
C ALA A 63 9.41 23.03 35.14
N ALA A 64 8.08 23.19 35.08
CA ALA A 64 7.19 23.22 36.25
C ALA A 64 7.13 21.87 36.99
N LEU A 65 7.41 20.76 36.32
CA LEU A 65 7.51 19.44 36.96
C LEU A 65 8.78 19.34 37.82
N LEU A 66 9.82 20.08 37.48
CA LEU A 66 11.14 20.00 38.10
C LEU A 66 11.46 21.19 39.02
N TRP A 67 10.83 22.35 38.79
CA TRP A 67 11.07 23.61 39.50
C TRP A 67 9.82 24.49 39.59
N ASP A 68 9.71 25.31 40.63
CA ASP A 68 8.69 26.36 40.74
C ASP A 68 9.03 27.54 39.82
N VAL A 69 8.57 27.47 38.55
CA VAL A 69 8.81 28.52 37.56
C VAL A 69 7.68 29.55 37.59
N PRO A 70 7.97 30.85 37.78
CA PRO A 70 6.94 31.90 37.73
C PRO A 70 6.33 32.00 36.32
N ALA A 71 5.07 32.45 36.26
CA ALA A 71 4.34 32.64 35.01
C ALA A 71 5.04 33.68 34.13
N SER A 72 5.83 33.22 33.15
CA SER A 72 6.55 34.06 32.21
C SER A 72 5.69 34.36 30.98
N GLN A 73 5.60 35.65 30.61
CA GLN A 73 4.92 36.08 29.40
C GLN A 73 5.78 35.77 28.17
N LEU A 74 5.17 35.32 27.06
CA LEU A 74 5.90 35.11 25.81
C LEU A 74 6.52 36.44 25.35
N SER A 75 7.84 36.50 25.26
CA SER A 75 8.54 37.68 24.73
C SER A 75 8.11 38.00 23.30
N TYR A 76 8.07 39.30 22.99
CA TYR A 76 7.84 39.89 21.67
C TYR A 76 8.61 39.13 20.57
N ILE A 77 8.02 38.97 19.38
CA ILE A 77 8.64 38.24 18.26
C ILE A 77 9.93 38.98 17.88
N PRO A 78 11.12 38.41 18.14
CA PRO A 78 12.35 39.08 17.75
C PRO A 78 12.47 39.04 16.22
N PRO A 79 13.05 40.08 15.59
CA PRO A 79 13.31 40.06 14.16
C PRO A 79 14.16 38.83 13.81
N TYR A 80 13.84 38.17 12.70
CA TYR A 80 14.60 37.01 12.23
C TYR A 80 16.04 37.42 11.94
N HIS A 81 16.94 37.16 12.89
CA HIS A 81 18.35 37.41 12.70
C HIS A 81 18.89 36.48 11.60
N TYR A 82 19.80 36.96 10.76
CA TYR A 82 20.40 36.19 9.66
C TYR A 82 21.04 34.88 10.14
N SER A 83 21.52 34.84 11.39
CA SER A 83 22.05 33.63 12.02
C SER A 83 21.00 32.52 12.17
N LEU A 84 19.72 32.85 12.38
CA LEU A 84 18.64 31.87 12.48
C LEU A 84 18.34 31.26 11.11
N ILE A 85 18.33 32.08 10.06
CA ILE A 85 18.16 31.62 8.67
C ILE A 85 19.33 30.70 8.29
N PHE A 86 20.57 31.10 8.56
CA PHE A 86 21.75 30.28 8.28
C PHE A 86 21.73 28.96 9.04
N ARG A 87 21.45 28.98 10.35
CA ARG A 87 21.32 27.76 11.17
C ARG A 87 20.21 26.85 10.66
N SER A 88 19.06 27.42 10.28
CA SER A 88 17.94 26.68 9.69
C SER A 88 18.30 26.08 8.33
N LEU A 89 19.08 26.79 7.52
CA LEU A 89 19.57 26.30 6.24
C LEU A 89 20.55 25.14 6.43
N THR A 90 21.53 25.29 7.33
CA THR A 90 22.51 24.23 7.59
C THR A 90 21.87 22.99 8.21
N SER A 91 20.95 23.16 9.17
CA SER A 91 20.29 22.03 9.82
C SER A 91 19.34 21.30 8.86
N SER A 92 18.56 22.03 8.05
CA SER A 92 17.71 21.42 7.04
C SER A 92 18.51 20.74 5.93
N ALA A 93 19.59 21.36 5.45
CA ALA A 93 20.48 20.75 4.46
C ALA A 93 21.08 19.44 4.97
N LEU A 94 21.63 19.41 6.20
CA LEU A 94 22.20 18.20 6.79
C LEU A 94 21.14 17.09 6.96
N LEU A 95 19.95 17.45 7.46
CA LEU A 95 18.88 16.48 7.68
C LEU A 95 18.35 15.90 6.36
N ILE A 96 18.09 16.74 5.36
CA ILE A 96 17.61 16.30 4.04
C ILE A 96 18.71 15.48 3.36
N THR A 97 19.98 15.88 3.46
CA THR A 97 21.10 15.10 2.93
C THR A 97 21.15 13.72 3.56
N LEU A 98 21.06 13.62 4.90
CA LEU A 98 21.04 12.33 5.60
C LEU A 98 19.87 11.45 5.14
N TRP A 99 18.67 12.03 5.01
CA TRP A 99 17.47 11.32 4.58
C TRP A 99 17.57 10.81 3.15
N GLU A 100 17.90 11.69 2.19
CA GLU A 100 18.00 11.36 0.77
C GLU A 100 19.17 10.41 0.51
N PHE A 101 20.33 10.64 1.14
CA PHE A 101 21.48 9.75 1.02
C PHE A 101 21.19 8.36 1.56
N SER A 102 20.54 8.26 2.73
CA SER A 102 20.18 6.97 3.32
C SER A 102 19.21 6.22 2.42
N ASN A 103 18.16 6.89 1.93
CA ASN A 103 17.21 6.28 1.00
C ASN A 103 17.88 5.83 -0.29
N ALA A 104 18.72 6.67 -0.90
CA ALA A 104 19.45 6.31 -2.12
C ALA A 104 20.39 5.12 -1.90
N MET A 105 21.10 5.07 -0.77
CA MET A 105 21.93 3.93 -0.37
C MET A 105 21.08 2.66 -0.22
N PHE A 106 20.01 2.72 0.57
CA PHE A 106 19.13 1.57 0.78
C PHE A 106 18.56 1.06 -0.55
N SER A 107 18.06 1.93 -1.42
CA SER A 107 17.57 1.55 -2.74
C SER A 107 18.66 0.93 -3.62
N ALA A 108 19.89 1.46 -3.59
CA ALA A 108 21.00 0.91 -4.36
C ALA A 108 21.42 -0.49 -3.89
N TYR A 109 21.44 -0.73 -2.57
CA TYR A 109 21.76 -2.04 -2.00
C TYR A 109 20.62 -3.06 -2.15
N LEU A 110 19.36 -2.66 -1.95
CA LEU A 110 18.21 -3.55 -2.16
C LEU A 110 18.02 -3.94 -3.63
N ALA A 111 18.43 -3.06 -4.56
CA ALA A 111 18.43 -3.37 -5.98
C ALA A 111 19.54 -4.36 -6.40
N GLN A 112 20.46 -4.73 -5.52
CA GLN A 112 21.45 -5.75 -5.82
C GLN A 112 20.81 -7.12 -6.03
N GLU A 113 21.43 -7.93 -6.87
CA GLU A 113 21.01 -9.32 -7.05
C GLU A 113 21.38 -10.12 -5.79
N PRO A 114 20.53 -11.06 -5.31
CA PRO A 114 20.84 -11.93 -4.18
C PRO A 114 21.89 -13.00 -4.54
N ILE A 115 23.10 -12.56 -4.87
CA ILE A 115 24.25 -13.39 -5.20
C ILE A 115 25.34 -13.22 -4.15
N LYS A 116 26.01 -14.32 -3.82
CA LYS A 116 27.19 -14.35 -2.94
C LYS A 116 28.27 -15.16 -3.64
N ARG A 117 29.44 -14.53 -3.88
CA ARG A 117 30.57 -15.16 -4.60
C ARG A 117 30.15 -15.74 -5.95
N GLU A 118 29.38 -14.98 -6.72
CA GLU A 118 28.84 -15.38 -8.04
C GLU A 118 27.90 -16.60 -8.01
N GLN A 119 27.51 -17.09 -6.83
CA GLN A 119 26.53 -18.15 -6.66
C GLN A 119 25.24 -17.62 -6.04
N PRO A 120 24.10 -18.30 -6.24
CA PRO A 120 22.87 -17.99 -5.52
C PRO A 120 23.09 -18.06 -4.02
N LEU A 121 22.45 -17.17 -3.26
CA LEU A 121 22.60 -17.04 -1.81
C LEU A 121 22.41 -18.37 -1.04
N THR A 122 21.48 -19.21 -1.50
CA THR A 122 21.15 -20.51 -0.89
C THR A 122 22.22 -21.59 -1.11
N SER A 123 23.16 -21.38 -2.02
CA SER A 123 24.20 -22.37 -2.37
C SER A 123 25.18 -22.62 -1.21
N ASP A 124 25.34 -21.67 -0.30
CA ASP A 124 26.17 -21.81 0.90
C ASP A 124 25.53 -22.74 1.96
N SER A 125 24.25 -23.05 1.83
CA SER A 125 23.54 -23.88 2.81
C SER A 125 23.74 -25.37 2.55
N LYS A 126 23.64 -26.19 3.62
CA LYS A 126 23.79 -27.65 3.53
C LYS A 126 22.76 -28.30 2.59
N ASP A 127 21.54 -27.76 2.55
CA ASP A 127 20.49 -28.13 1.60
C ASP A 127 19.97 -26.86 0.90
N PRO A 128 20.54 -26.52 -0.27
CA PRO A 128 20.19 -25.31 -1.02
C PRO A 128 18.70 -25.25 -1.41
N ASN A 129 18.09 -26.38 -1.75
CA ASN A 129 16.70 -26.40 -2.20
C ASN A 129 15.74 -26.26 -1.00
N ALA A 130 16.03 -26.88 0.15
CA ALA A 130 15.25 -26.62 1.37
C ALA A 130 15.34 -25.16 1.81
N SER A 131 16.54 -24.57 1.77
CA SER A 131 16.75 -23.18 2.17
C SER A 131 15.93 -22.23 1.27
N LEU A 132 15.96 -22.45 -0.04
CA LEU A 132 15.14 -21.71 -1.01
C LEU A 132 13.64 -21.86 -0.73
N LEU A 133 13.15 -23.09 -0.55
CA LEU A 133 11.74 -23.36 -0.25
C LEU A 133 11.27 -22.72 1.06
N ASN A 134 12.11 -22.71 2.09
CA ASN A 134 11.82 -22.03 3.35
C ASN A 134 11.76 -20.51 3.17
N GLY A 135 12.63 -19.95 2.32
CA GLY A 135 12.59 -18.54 1.93
C GLY A 135 11.29 -18.18 1.21
N LEU A 136 10.86 -18.98 0.24
CA LEU A 136 9.61 -18.77 -0.50
C LEU A 136 8.36 -18.86 0.41
N LYS A 137 8.40 -19.73 1.43
CA LYS A 137 7.32 -19.89 2.43
C LYS A 137 7.41 -18.90 3.60
N ALA A 138 8.40 -18.00 3.62
CA ALA A 138 8.60 -17.09 4.73
C ALA A 138 7.38 -16.16 4.93
N LYS A 139 7.08 -15.83 6.19
CA LYS A 139 6.02 -14.86 6.53
C LYS A 139 6.45 -13.40 6.31
N ARG A 140 7.76 -13.15 6.37
CA ARG A 140 8.33 -11.81 6.18
C ARG A 140 8.45 -11.51 4.70
N GLU A 141 7.81 -10.43 4.26
CA GLU A 141 7.75 -10.10 2.84
C GLU A 141 9.14 -9.86 2.25
N THR A 142 10.03 -9.17 2.96
CA THR A 142 11.39 -8.93 2.49
C THR A 142 12.15 -10.24 2.18
N THR A 143 12.11 -11.20 3.10
CA THR A 143 12.75 -12.51 2.90
C THR A 143 12.11 -13.28 1.73
N ARG A 144 10.79 -13.22 1.62
CA ARG A 144 10.04 -13.86 0.54
C ARG A 144 10.39 -13.27 -0.82
N THR A 145 10.40 -11.94 -0.94
CA THR A 145 10.77 -11.24 -2.17
C THR A 145 12.19 -11.58 -2.60
N PHE A 146 13.16 -11.59 -1.68
CA PHE A 146 14.52 -11.99 -2.00
C PHE A 146 14.62 -13.45 -2.46
N ALA A 147 13.82 -14.35 -1.87
CA ALA A 147 13.78 -15.75 -2.29
C ALA A 147 13.16 -15.92 -3.70
N PHE A 148 12.10 -15.18 -4.04
CA PHE A 148 11.54 -15.18 -5.40
C PHE A 148 12.52 -14.60 -6.41
N ARG A 149 13.21 -13.51 -6.05
CA ARG A 149 14.23 -12.91 -6.89
C ARG A 149 15.43 -13.83 -7.11
N GLU A 150 15.86 -14.55 -6.08
CA GLU A 150 16.90 -15.58 -6.20
C GLU A 150 16.43 -16.73 -7.12
N LEU A 151 15.18 -17.19 -6.96
CA LEU A 151 14.60 -18.22 -7.80
C LEU A 151 14.57 -17.80 -9.28
N ALA A 152 14.19 -16.55 -9.57
CA ALA A 152 14.20 -15.99 -10.92
C ALA A 152 15.63 -15.90 -11.51
N LEU A 153 16.64 -15.63 -10.69
CA LEU A 153 18.04 -15.68 -11.13
C LEU A 153 18.52 -17.11 -11.38
N ILE A 154 18.13 -18.06 -10.52
CA ILE A 154 18.42 -19.49 -10.68
C ILE A 154 17.81 -20.01 -11.99
N SER A 155 16.55 -19.67 -12.27
CA SER A 155 15.85 -20.12 -13.47
C SER A 155 16.50 -19.61 -14.75
N GLN A 156 17.13 -18.44 -14.74
CA GLN A 156 17.75 -17.86 -15.93
C GLN A 156 19.22 -18.27 -16.10
N ARG A 157 20.04 -18.14 -15.06
CA ARG A 157 21.52 -18.16 -15.20
C ARG A 157 22.19 -19.44 -14.73
N PHE A 158 21.60 -20.18 -13.79
CA PHE A 158 22.30 -21.26 -13.07
C PHE A 158 21.81 -22.67 -13.47
N VAL A 159 22.33 -23.17 -14.59
CA VAL A 159 22.02 -24.51 -15.15
C VAL A 159 22.16 -25.63 -14.10
N ALA A 160 23.28 -25.67 -13.38
CA ALA A 160 23.55 -26.72 -12.39
C ALA A 160 22.51 -26.72 -11.25
N ARG A 161 22.08 -25.53 -10.80
CA ARG A 161 21.06 -25.38 -9.76
C ARG A 161 19.67 -25.77 -10.27
N ARG A 162 19.33 -25.46 -11.53
CA ARG A 162 18.07 -25.91 -12.14
C ARG A 162 17.97 -27.43 -12.23
N LYS A 163 19.01 -28.10 -12.74
CA LYS A 163 19.09 -29.56 -12.75
C LYS A 163 18.96 -30.15 -11.35
N ALA A 164 19.58 -29.53 -10.35
CA ALA A 164 19.45 -29.95 -8.96
C ALA A 164 18.02 -29.74 -8.40
N ILE A 165 17.25 -28.77 -8.90
CA ILE A 165 15.82 -28.61 -8.56
C ILE A 165 14.98 -29.72 -9.20
N PHE A 166 15.24 -30.06 -10.46
CA PHE A 166 14.49 -31.13 -11.15
C PHE A 166 14.80 -32.53 -10.63
N ALA A 167 16.04 -32.79 -10.21
CA ALA A 167 16.47 -34.07 -9.65
C ALA A 167 15.96 -34.31 -8.22
N ASP A 168 15.47 -33.28 -7.53
CA ASP A 168 15.09 -33.33 -6.13
C ASP A 168 13.62 -33.78 -5.94
N ILE A 169 13.44 -35.10 -5.93
CA ILE A 169 12.13 -35.77 -5.98
C ILE A 169 11.69 -36.27 -4.60
N ASP A 170 12.62 -36.79 -3.79
CA ASP A 170 12.32 -37.63 -2.62
C ASP A 170 12.07 -36.84 -1.32
N ARG A 171 11.50 -35.63 -1.43
CA ARG A 171 11.19 -34.80 -0.26
C ARG A 171 9.86 -35.19 0.39
N PRO A 172 9.75 -35.10 1.72
CA PRO A 172 8.53 -35.47 2.45
C PRO A 172 7.31 -34.58 2.10
N SER A 173 7.55 -33.35 1.65
CA SER A 173 6.50 -32.40 1.24
C SER A 173 6.24 -32.38 -0.29
N GLY A 174 6.69 -33.43 -1.00
CA GLY A 174 6.65 -33.51 -2.46
C GLY A 174 7.90 -32.93 -3.12
N SER A 175 8.08 -33.19 -4.42
CA SER A 175 9.26 -32.76 -5.19
C SER A 175 9.52 -31.26 -5.07
N ALA A 176 10.78 -30.85 -5.18
CA ALA A 176 11.15 -29.43 -5.12
C ALA A 176 10.41 -28.62 -6.21
N TRP A 177 10.28 -29.18 -7.42
CA TRP A 177 9.49 -28.62 -8.51
C TRP A 177 8.04 -28.35 -8.10
N ASN A 178 7.31 -29.35 -7.58
CA ASN A 178 5.89 -29.17 -7.24
C ASN A 178 5.69 -28.08 -6.20
N GLN A 179 6.58 -28.01 -5.20
CA GLN A 179 6.50 -26.98 -4.18
C GLN A 179 6.78 -25.59 -4.76
N ILE A 180 7.81 -25.43 -5.59
CA ILE A 180 8.13 -24.16 -6.26
C ILE A 180 6.97 -23.73 -7.16
N MET A 181 6.47 -24.65 -8.00
CA MET A 181 5.36 -24.40 -8.91
C MET A 181 4.11 -23.97 -8.14
N THR A 182 3.74 -24.69 -7.07
CA THR A 182 2.55 -24.36 -6.26
C THR A 182 2.67 -22.97 -5.62
N LEU A 183 3.85 -22.58 -5.14
CA LEU A 183 4.08 -21.26 -4.56
C LEU A 183 4.02 -20.15 -5.62
N CYS A 184 4.63 -20.35 -6.80
CA CYS A 184 4.59 -19.37 -7.89
C CYS A 184 3.18 -19.22 -8.47
N LEU A 185 2.49 -20.33 -8.75
CA LEU A 185 1.10 -20.34 -9.17
C LEU A 185 0.19 -19.70 -8.11
N GLY A 186 0.43 -20.00 -6.82
CA GLY A 186 -0.30 -19.40 -5.71
C GLY A 186 -0.22 -17.87 -5.71
N ASN A 187 0.97 -17.30 -5.95
CA ASN A 187 1.16 -15.86 -6.07
C ASN A 187 0.39 -15.25 -7.26
N MET A 188 0.38 -15.92 -8.41
CA MET A 188 -0.36 -15.46 -9.58
C MET A 188 -1.87 -15.56 -9.39
N LEU A 189 -2.36 -16.72 -8.93
CA LEU A 189 -3.78 -16.96 -8.69
C LEU A 189 -4.34 -16.10 -7.54
N ALA A 190 -3.48 -15.67 -6.60
CA ALA A 190 -3.86 -14.69 -5.59
C ALA A 190 -4.38 -13.39 -6.21
N ILE A 191 -3.92 -13.00 -7.41
CA ILE A 191 -4.43 -11.83 -8.13
C ILE A 191 -5.90 -12.04 -8.50
N SER A 192 -6.23 -13.16 -9.13
CA SER A 192 -7.63 -13.49 -9.47
C SER A 192 -8.51 -13.57 -8.23
N ASN A 193 -8.00 -14.15 -7.14
CA ASN A 193 -8.73 -14.20 -5.87
C ASN A 193 -9.00 -12.79 -5.30
N ARG A 194 -8.02 -11.88 -5.36
CA ARG A 194 -8.19 -10.48 -4.92
C ARG A 194 -9.21 -9.74 -5.78
N ILE A 195 -9.23 -9.99 -7.08
CA ILE A 195 -10.22 -9.43 -8.01
C ILE A 195 -11.63 -9.97 -7.68
N ALA A 196 -11.76 -11.28 -7.45
CA ALA A 196 -13.02 -11.89 -7.06
C ALA A 196 -13.54 -11.35 -5.71
N ASP A 197 -12.67 -11.22 -4.71
CA ASP A 197 -12.97 -10.62 -3.41
C ASP A 197 -13.47 -9.16 -3.55
N TYR A 198 -12.89 -8.41 -4.49
CA TYR A 198 -13.31 -7.03 -4.75
C TYR A 198 -14.72 -6.96 -5.34
N HIS A 199 -15.07 -7.87 -6.26
CA HIS A 199 -16.42 -7.92 -6.82
C HIS A 199 -17.45 -8.43 -5.83
N ASN A 200 -17.07 -9.31 -4.89
CA ASN A 200 -17.98 -9.89 -3.90
C ASN A 200 -17.44 -9.74 -2.47
N PRO A 201 -17.52 -8.54 -1.87
CA PRO A 201 -16.97 -8.27 -0.54
C PRO A 201 -17.72 -9.01 0.59
N ALA A 202 -18.89 -9.59 0.31
CA ALA A 202 -19.74 -10.25 1.30
C ALA A 202 -19.20 -11.62 1.77
N ALA A 203 -18.31 -12.27 1.01
CA ALA A 203 -17.83 -13.62 1.33
C ALA A 203 -16.81 -13.67 2.49
N LYS A 204 -16.20 -12.53 2.89
CA LYS A 204 -15.21 -12.45 3.98
C LYS A 204 -15.67 -11.69 5.22
N SER A 205 -16.95 -11.29 5.29
CA SER A 205 -17.51 -10.59 6.46
C SER A 205 -18.68 -11.34 7.08
N VAL A 206 -18.48 -12.61 7.46
CA VAL A 206 -19.12 -13.18 8.66
C VAL A 206 -18.14 -14.20 9.25
N VAL A 207 -17.07 -13.73 9.88
CA VAL A 207 -16.67 -14.39 11.12
C VAL A 207 -17.71 -13.86 12.11
N PRO A 208 -18.67 -14.70 12.59
CA PRO A 208 -19.46 -14.29 13.75
C PRO A 208 -18.44 -13.86 14.80
N PRO A 209 -18.62 -12.77 15.56
CA PRO A 209 -17.75 -12.50 16.68
C PRO A 209 -17.69 -13.82 17.45
N GLN A 210 -16.50 -14.46 17.46
CA GLN A 210 -16.27 -15.54 18.40
C GLN A 210 -16.62 -14.89 19.72
N ARG A 211 -17.71 -15.34 20.32
CA ARG A 211 -18.00 -15.05 21.72
C ARG A 211 -16.77 -15.60 22.41
N ILE A 212 -15.80 -14.72 22.66
CA ILE A 212 -14.91 -14.87 23.78
C ILE A 212 -15.92 -14.89 24.92
N THR A 213 -16.26 -16.09 25.38
CA THR A 213 -16.86 -16.27 26.69
C THR A 213 -15.81 -15.69 27.63
N ILE A 214 -15.95 -14.41 27.91
CA ILE A 214 -15.27 -13.80 29.04
C ILE A 214 -15.88 -14.57 30.21
N GLU A 215 -15.15 -15.55 30.74
CA GLU A 215 -15.38 -15.99 32.10
C GLU A 215 -15.37 -14.71 32.93
N SER A 216 -16.56 -14.30 33.33
CA SER A 216 -16.76 -13.11 34.13
C SER A 216 -15.90 -13.29 35.38
N LEU A 217 -14.89 -12.44 35.51
CA LEU A 217 -14.15 -12.24 36.75
C LEU A 217 -15.16 -12.16 37.91
N PRO A 218 -14.85 -12.75 39.08
CA PRO A 218 -15.78 -12.78 40.20
C PRO A 218 -16.18 -11.34 40.54
N SER A 219 -17.49 -11.09 40.50
CA SER A 219 -18.07 -9.78 40.78
C SER A 219 -17.65 -9.32 42.17
N ILE A 220 -16.80 -8.29 42.25
CA ILE A 220 -16.52 -7.55 43.48
C ILE A 220 -17.71 -6.61 43.72
N SER A 221 -18.85 -7.17 44.10
CA SER A 221 -19.98 -6.38 44.61
C SER A 221 -20.90 -7.22 45.49
N SER A 222 -20.34 -7.76 46.57
CA SER A 222 -21.09 -8.30 47.71
C SER A 222 -21.06 -7.34 48.91
N ALA A 223 -21.03 -6.03 48.66
CA ALA A 223 -21.28 -5.04 49.70
C ALA A 223 -22.76 -4.62 49.64
N PRO A 224 -23.51 -4.68 50.75
CA PRO A 224 -24.92 -4.27 50.76
C PRO A 224 -25.03 -2.79 50.39
N LEU A 225 -25.95 -2.51 49.47
CA LEU A 225 -26.32 -1.16 49.04
C LEU A 225 -26.66 -0.32 50.28
N ARG A 226 -25.90 0.75 50.53
CA ARG A 226 -26.27 1.75 51.53
C ARG A 226 -27.59 2.38 51.11
N GLN A 227 -28.64 2.13 51.89
CA GLN A 227 -29.94 2.78 51.81
C GLN A 227 -29.80 4.19 52.39
N GLU A 228 -29.40 5.15 51.58
CA GLU A 228 -29.57 6.56 51.93
C GLU A 228 -30.74 7.18 51.15
N ASN A 229 -31.55 7.93 51.87
CA ASN A 229 -32.84 8.46 51.45
C ASN A 229 -32.71 9.37 50.22
N VAL A 230 -33.35 8.96 49.12
CA VAL A 230 -33.31 9.58 47.78
C VAL A 230 -34.11 10.89 47.67
N PHE A 231 -34.67 11.42 48.76
CA PHE A 231 -35.56 12.59 48.74
C PHE A 231 -35.07 13.81 49.54
N SER A 232 -33.82 13.85 50.00
CA SER A 232 -33.25 15.10 50.50
C SER A 232 -32.53 15.86 49.38
N ASN A 233 -32.90 17.14 49.21
CA ASN A 233 -32.26 18.04 48.25
C ASN A 233 -30.73 18.04 48.47
N ALA A 234 -29.98 17.63 47.45
CA ALA A 234 -28.53 17.60 47.49
C ALA A 234 -27.95 19.00 47.72
N ARG A 235 -26.98 19.10 48.64
CA ARG A 235 -26.22 20.32 48.94
C ARG A 235 -25.55 20.84 47.67
N THR A 236 -25.60 22.16 47.44
CA THR A 236 -24.90 22.81 46.32
C THR A 236 -23.37 22.65 46.47
N PRO A 237 -22.66 22.14 45.44
CA PRO A 237 -21.23 21.84 45.55
C PRO A 237 -20.37 23.11 45.54
N ALA A 238 -19.50 23.25 46.54
CA ALA A 238 -18.67 24.44 46.73
C ALA A 238 -17.31 24.36 46.00
N THR A 239 -16.85 23.17 45.59
CA THR A 239 -15.50 22.98 45.03
C THR A 239 -15.48 22.48 43.59
N THR A 240 -14.44 22.85 42.84
CA THR A 240 -14.29 22.57 41.40
C THR A 240 -14.18 21.08 41.08
N ARG A 241 -13.68 20.27 42.01
CA ARG A 241 -13.62 18.80 41.87
C ARG A 241 -14.98 18.14 42.04
N GLU A 242 -15.79 18.56 43.02
CA GLU A 242 -17.17 18.06 43.20
C GLU A 242 -18.07 18.38 42.00
N LYS A 243 -17.87 19.53 41.34
CA LYS A 243 -18.59 19.87 40.10
C LYS A 243 -18.28 18.93 38.94
N ILE A 244 -17.04 18.46 38.84
CA ILE A 244 -16.63 17.53 37.78
C ILE A 244 -17.19 16.13 38.09
N GLU A 245 -17.09 15.68 39.34
CA GLU A 245 -17.55 14.36 39.76
C GLU A 245 -19.08 14.20 39.63
N SER A 246 -19.85 15.23 40.03
CA SER A 246 -21.30 15.28 39.81
C SER A 246 -21.69 15.33 38.33
N SER A 247 -20.87 15.96 37.48
CA SER A 247 -21.08 15.98 36.02
C SER A 247 -20.87 14.60 35.40
N PHE A 248 -19.85 13.85 35.84
CA PHE A 248 -19.61 12.49 35.37
C PHE A 248 -20.69 11.50 35.84
N GLY A 249 -21.17 11.62 37.08
CA GLY A 249 -22.26 10.79 37.60
C GLY A 249 -23.60 11.00 36.85
N THR A 250 -23.87 12.22 36.39
CA THR A 250 -25.08 12.57 35.63
C THR A 250 -25.01 12.01 34.19
N ILE A 251 -23.83 12.05 33.58
CA ILE A 251 -23.57 11.49 32.25
C ILE A 251 -23.66 9.95 32.27
N ALA A 252 -23.10 9.30 33.30
CA ALA A 252 -23.19 7.85 33.46
C ALA A 252 -24.63 7.35 33.67
N LYS A 253 -25.44 8.07 34.46
CA LYS A 253 -26.87 7.76 34.63
C LYS A 253 -27.67 7.94 33.32
N SER A 254 -27.29 8.88 32.47
CA SER A 254 -27.96 9.12 31.18
C SER A 254 -27.71 8.02 30.12
N TYR A 255 -26.67 7.20 30.31
CA TYR A 255 -26.33 6.09 29.41
C TYR A 255 -27.05 4.77 29.76
N GLY A 256 -27.50 4.60 31.01
CA GLY A 256 -28.11 3.35 31.49
C GLY A 256 -29.62 3.21 31.27
N GLN A 257 -30.32 4.29 30.91
CA GLN A 257 -31.78 4.31 30.81
C GLN A 257 -32.28 4.91 29.48
N SER A 258 -32.20 4.14 28.38
CA SER A 258 -33.17 4.31 27.28
C SER A 258 -33.20 3.09 26.35
N PRO A 259 -34.35 2.41 26.19
CA PRO A 259 -34.55 1.44 25.14
C PRO A 259 -35.11 2.14 23.90
N GLN A 260 -34.26 2.73 23.04
CA GLN A 260 -34.59 3.14 21.66
C GLN A 260 -33.35 3.66 20.89
N PRO A 261 -33.36 3.66 19.54
CA PRO A 261 -32.18 3.93 18.72
C PRO A 261 -31.75 5.40 18.79
N VAL A 262 -30.44 5.58 18.73
CA VAL A 262 -29.67 6.79 19.00
C VAL A 262 -30.21 8.01 18.24
N LYS A 263 -30.73 9.00 18.97
CA LYS A 263 -30.98 10.36 18.44
C LYS A 263 -29.66 11.15 18.41
N PRO A 264 -29.37 11.93 17.36
CA PRO A 264 -28.17 12.75 17.33
C PRO A 264 -28.20 13.83 18.42
N LEU A 265 -27.01 14.17 18.92
CA LEU A 265 -26.75 15.09 20.03
C LEU A 265 -27.55 16.42 19.92
N LYS A 266 -28.45 16.67 20.90
CA LYS A 266 -29.26 17.90 21.03
C LYS A 266 -28.45 19.21 21.01
N PHE A 267 -27.17 19.18 21.38
CA PHE A 267 -26.26 20.33 21.31
C PHE A 267 -25.97 20.79 19.87
N LEU A 268 -25.95 19.85 18.91
CA LEU A 268 -25.81 20.17 17.49
C LEU A 268 -27.15 20.64 16.89
N GLU A 269 -28.27 20.17 17.42
CA GLU A 269 -29.63 20.56 17.03
C GLU A 269 -29.91 22.05 17.35
N GLY A 270 -29.48 22.53 18.52
CA GLY A 270 -29.60 23.94 18.91
C GLY A 270 -28.82 24.89 17.99
N ARG A 271 -27.58 24.54 17.61
CA ARG A 271 -26.76 25.35 16.68
C ARG A 271 -27.30 25.31 15.24
N ARG A 272 -28.01 24.25 14.86
CA ARG A 272 -28.68 24.14 13.55
C ARG A 272 -29.89 25.06 13.46
N ALA A 273 -30.70 25.10 14.52
CA ALA A 273 -31.89 25.97 14.60
C ALA A 273 -31.53 27.46 14.67
N GLU A 274 -30.43 27.82 15.35
CA GLU A 274 -29.90 29.19 15.33
C GLU A 274 -29.34 29.55 13.95
N GLY A 275 -28.57 28.64 13.33
CA GLY A 275 -28.03 28.83 11.98
C GLY A 275 -29.12 29.07 10.93
N GLU A 276 -30.23 28.35 10.98
CA GLU A 276 -31.37 28.54 10.07
C GLU A 276 -32.08 29.89 10.26
N LYS A 277 -32.17 30.39 11.50
CA LYS A 277 -32.73 31.73 11.79
C LYS A 277 -31.85 32.84 11.23
N TYR A 278 -30.53 32.75 11.39
CA TYR A 278 -29.60 33.74 10.82
C TYR A 278 -29.55 33.68 9.29
N LEU A 279 -29.65 32.48 8.71
CA LEU A 279 -29.72 32.29 7.26
C LEU A 279 -31.01 32.90 6.68
N GLY A 280 -32.15 32.75 7.35
CA GLY A 280 -33.42 33.34 6.96
C GLY A 280 -33.41 34.88 6.98
N ILE A 281 -32.82 35.47 8.02
CA ILE A 281 -32.69 36.93 8.16
C ILE A 281 -31.73 37.49 7.09
N ALA A 282 -30.64 36.79 6.78
CA ALA A 282 -29.71 37.17 5.71
C ALA A 282 -30.36 37.05 4.32
N ARG A 283 -31.21 36.04 4.10
CA ARG A 283 -31.95 35.81 2.85
C ARG A 283 -32.96 36.91 2.55
N GLN A 284 -33.54 37.51 3.59
CA GLN A 284 -34.61 38.48 3.45
C GLN A 284 -34.13 39.94 3.37
N LYS A 285 -32.92 40.24 3.89
CA LYS A 285 -32.39 41.61 3.96
C LYS A 285 -31.30 41.96 2.95
N LEU A 286 -30.68 40.98 2.27
CA LEU A 286 -29.45 41.24 1.49
C LEU A 286 -29.40 40.68 0.06
N LEU A 287 -30.42 39.95 -0.43
CA LEU A 287 -30.34 39.22 -1.70
C LEU A 287 -31.50 39.57 -2.65
N THR A 288 -31.17 40.03 -3.85
CA THR A 288 -32.12 40.30 -4.95
C THR A 288 -32.62 38.99 -5.57
N GLN A 289 -33.84 38.96 -6.14
CA GLN A 289 -34.49 37.75 -6.70
C GLN A 289 -33.59 36.90 -7.61
N GLY A 290 -32.69 37.51 -8.39
CA GLY A 290 -31.73 36.77 -9.25
C GLY A 290 -30.62 36.01 -8.51
N GLN A 291 -30.23 36.40 -7.28
CA GLN A 291 -29.27 35.64 -6.46
C GLN A 291 -29.93 34.49 -5.69
N GLN A 292 -31.26 34.50 -5.58
CA GLN A 292 -32.04 33.50 -4.84
C GLN A 292 -32.13 32.16 -5.57
N GLU A 293 -32.04 32.16 -6.90
CA GLU A 293 -31.95 30.97 -7.75
C GLU A 293 -30.57 30.28 -7.65
N SER A 294 -29.50 31.06 -7.47
CA SER A 294 -28.14 30.53 -7.22
C SER A 294 -27.96 29.91 -5.82
N LEU A 295 -28.89 30.23 -4.90
CA LEU A 295 -28.97 29.71 -3.54
C LEU A 295 -29.98 28.55 -3.39
N SER A 296 -30.50 28.01 -4.49
CA SER A 296 -31.15 26.69 -4.46
C SER A 296 -30.18 25.66 -3.86
N SER A 297 -30.68 24.72 -3.07
CA SER A 297 -29.86 23.65 -2.50
C SER A 297 -29.04 22.92 -3.57
N SER A 298 -29.55 22.84 -4.80
CA SER A 298 -28.84 22.38 -5.99
C SER A 298 -27.71 23.32 -6.45
N GLY A 299 -27.92 24.64 -6.48
CA GLY A 299 -26.89 25.62 -6.83
C GLY A 299 -25.74 25.71 -5.82
N LEU A 300 -26.05 25.65 -4.52
CA LEU A 300 -25.05 25.59 -3.45
C LEU A 300 -24.24 24.30 -3.47
N LEU A 301 -24.90 23.14 -3.66
CA LEU A 301 -24.20 21.87 -3.79
C LEU A 301 -23.33 21.84 -5.06
N ALA A 302 -23.79 22.42 -6.17
CA ALA A 302 -23.00 22.54 -7.40
C ALA A 302 -21.77 23.44 -7.21
N GLN A 303 -21.90 24.57 -6.50
CA GLN A 303 -20.76 25.44 -6.17
C GLN A 303 -19.78 24.76 -5.21
N ILE A 304 -20.26 24.08 -4.16
CA ILE A 304 -19.42 23.30 -3.25
C ILE A 304 -18.67 22.21 -4.01
N ASN A 305 -19.35 21.49 -4.91
CA ASN A 305 -18.70 20.49 -5.77
C ASN A 305 -17.63 21.12 -6.67
N ALA A 306 -17.87 22.29 -7.25
CA ALA A 306 -16.88 23.00 -8.06
C ALA A 306 -15.64 23.44 -7.24
N TYR A 307 -15.85 23.98 -6.03
CA TYR A 307 -14.75 24.32 -5.12
C TYR A 307 -14.00 23.08 -4.64
N LEU A 308 -14.70 21.97 -4.40
CA LEU A 308 -14.11 20.72 -3.95
C LEU A 308 -13.29 20.07 -5.06
N ILE A 309 -13.77 20.08 -6.31
CA ILE A 309 -13.00 19.65 -7.49
C ILE A 309 -11.75 20.53 -7.68
N ARG A 310 -11.90 21.86 -7.56
CA ARG A 310 -10.77 22.80 -7.63
C ARG A 310 -9.76 22.55 -6.51
N PHE A 311 -10.22 22.29 -5.29
CA PHE A 311 -9.38 21.90 -4.17
C PHE A 311 -8.67 20.57 -4.46
N LEU A 312 -9.37 19.58 -5.01
CA LEU A 312 -8.78 18.30 -5.39
C LEU A 312 -7.62 18.52 -6.37
N HIS A 313 -7.71 19.41 -7.36
CA HIS A 313 -6.61 19.74 -8.27
C HIS A 313 -5.35 20.32 -7.58
N THR A 314 -5.48 20.91 -6.39
CA THR A 314 -4.33 21.46 -5.65
C THR A 314 -3.42 20.36 -5.07
N PRO A 315 -2.13 20.65 -4.79
CA PRO A 315 -1.24 19.70 -4.11
C PRO A 315 -1.76 19.25 -2.74
N LEU A 316 -2.54 20.10 -2.04
CA LEU A 316 -3.21 19.79 -0.77
C LEU A 316 -4.39 18.81 -0.95
N GLY A 317 -4.99 18.77 -2.14
CA GLY A 317 -6.06 17.85 -2.49
C GLY A 317 -5.58 16.43 -2.84
N ARG A 318 -4.31 16.28 -3.25
CA ARG A 318 -3.71 14.98 -3.64
C ARG A 318 -3.92 13.82 -2.64
N PRO A 319 -3.77 13.99 -1.31
CA PRO A 319 -4.01 12.89 -0.36
C PRO A 319 -5.49 12.44 -0.31
N PHE A 320 -6.43 13.28 -0.72
CA PHE A 320 -7.86 12.96 -0.73
C PHE A 320 -8.33 12.32 -2.05
N ARG A 321 -7.48 12.32 -3.08
CA ARG A 321 -7.79 11.69 -4.37
C ARG A 321 -7.67 10.17 -4.28
N ARG A 322 -8.65 9.48 -4.85
CA ARG A 322 -8.63 8.02 -5.04
C ARG A 322 -8.43 7.74 -6.53
N THR A 323 -7.19 7.76 -6.96
CA THR A 323 -6.87 7.55 -8.38
C THR A 323 -7.20 6.13 -8.80
N LEU A 324 -7.72 5.96 -10.02
CA LEU A 324 -8.04 4.66 -10.58
C LEU A 324 -6.81 3.76 -10.59
N LYS A 325 -5.66 4.29 -11.01
CA LYS A 325 -4.37 3.58 -10.97
C LYS A 325 -4.05 2.99 -9.60
N ARG A 326 -4.21 3.76 -8.53
CA ARG A 326 -3.97 3.28 -7.16
C ARG A 326 -4.98 2.23 -6.75
N ARG A 327 -6.25 2.38 -7.14
CA ARG A 327 -7.29 1.38 -6.87
C ARG A 327 -6.99 0.06 -7.58
N VAL A 328 -6.70 0.12 -8.88
CA VAL A 328 -6.29 -1.04 -9.69
C VAL A 328 -5.06 -1.71 -9.06
N SER A 329 -3.99 -0.95 -8.83
CA SER A 329 -2.75 -1.47 -8.25
C SER A 329 -2.96 -2.07 -6.86
N SER A 330 -3.79 -1.43 -6.01
CA SER A 330 -4.08 -1.94 -4.66
C SER A 330 -4.83 -3.27 -4.65
N VAL A 331 -5.66 -3.53 -5.66
CA VAL A 331 -6.41 -4.79 -5.78
C VAL A 331 -5.52 -5.86 -6.44
N VAL A 332 -4.85 -5.53 -7.54
CA VAL A 332 -4.02 -6.46 -8.30
C VAL A 332 -2.78 -6.88 -7.50
N LEU A 333 -2.03 -5.94 -6.94
CA LEU A 333 -0.78 -6.19 -6.21
C LEU A 333 -0.99 -6.52 -4.73
N GLY A 334 -2.19 -6.25 -4.21
CA GLY A 334 -2.53 -6.39 -2.80
C GLY A 334 -2.29 -5.12 -1.97
N SER A 335 -2.90 -5.07 -0.79
CA SER A 335 -2.74 -3.98 0.19
C SER A 335 -2.32 -4.58 1.55
N PRO A 336 -1.53 -3.85 2.38
CA PRO A 336 -1.18 -2.43 2.27
C PRO A 336 0.10 -2.11 1.48
N PHE A 337 1.02 -3.06 1.32
CA PHE A 337 2.27 -2.90 0.56
C PHE A 337 2.21 -3.86 -0.64
N GLY A 338 2.04 -3.35 -1.86
CA GLY A 338 1.83 -4.20 -3.05
C GLY A 338 3.04 -5.08 -3.37
N GLU A 339 2.79 -6.35 -3.69
CA GLU A 339 3.84 -7.38 -3.91
C GLU A 339 4.25 -7.47 -5.39
N LEU A 340 4.66 -6.35 -6.01
CA LEU A 340 4.99 -6.31 -7.45
C LEU A 340 6.14 -7.24 -7.83
N SER A 341 7.29 -7.11 -7.16
CA SER A 341 8.49 -7.88 -7.48
C SER A 341 8.28 -9.37 -7.30
N SER A 342 7.62 -9.79 -6.21
CA SER A 342 7.34 -11.20 -5.92
C SER A 342 6.50 -11.86 -7.03
N ILE A 343 5.51 -11.13 -7.56
CA ILE A 343 4.66 -11.60 -8.68
C ILE A 343 5.47 -11.71 -9.97
N VAL A 344 6.17 -10.65 -10.35
CA VAL A 344 6.95 -10.61 -11.61
C VAL A 344 8.07 -11.65 -11.58
N ASP A 345 8.80 -11.76 -10.47
CA ASP A 345 9.85 -12.76 -10.29
C ASP A 345 9.27 -14.18 -10.30
N SER A 346 8.09 -14.42 -9.72
CA SER A 346 7.45 -15.74 -9.79
C SER A 346 7.02 -16.14 -11.21
N VAL A 347 6.54 -15.17 -12.00
CA VAL A 347 6.16 -15.38 -13.40
C VAL A 347 7.41 -15.74 -14.22
N ASN A 348 8.44 -14.89 -14.13
CA ASN A 348 9.71 -15.07 -14.83
C ASN A 348 10.43 -16.36 -14.41
N ALA A 349 10.36 -16.72 -13.13
CA ALA A 349 10.93 -17.96 -12.63
C ALA A 349 10.24 -19.18 -13.24
N LEU A 350 8.90 -19.19 -13.20
CA LEU A 350 8.09 -20.30 -13.65
C LEU A 350 8.21 -20.51 -15.17
N THR A 351 8.20 -19.44 -15.96
CA THR A 351 8.38 -19.52 -17.42
C THR A 351 9.77 -20.03 -17.78
N ALA A 352 10.82 -19.45 -17.20
CA ALA A 352 12.18 -19.87 -17.49
C ALA A 352 12.47 -21.32 -17.03
N LEU A 353 11.91 -21.76 -15.89
CA LEU A 353 12.02 -23.16 -15.47
C LEU A 353 11.25 -24.10 -16.40
N ALA A 354 10.05 -23.72 -16.84
CA ALA A 354 9.29 -24.52 -17.80
C ALA A 354 10.03 -24.63 -19.14
N LEU A 355 10.63 -23.55 -19.64
CA LEU A 355 11.43 -23.60 -20.88
C LEU A 355 12.70 -24.46 -20.69
N ALA A 356 13.39 -24.31 -19.57
CA ALA A 356 14.58 -25.10 -19.27
C ALA A 356 14.27 -26.60 -19.13
N SER A 357 13.06 -26.96 -18.67
CA SER A 357 12.68 -28.36 -18.48
C SER A 357 12.71 -29.18 -19.75
N LEU A 358 12.53 -28.56 -20.93
CA LEU A 358 12.61 -29.25 -22.22
C LEU A 358 13.96 -29.97 -22.45
N THR A 359 15.04 -29.46 -21.85
CA THR A 359 16.39 -30.03 -22.01
C THR A 359 16.98 -30.56 -20.71
N GLU A 360 16.52 -30.05 -19.56
CA GLU A 360 17.14 -30.30 -18.26
C GLU A 360 16.32 -31.24 -17.35
N ASP A 361 15.02 -31.47 -17.63
CA ASP A 361 14.17 -32.35 -16.82
C ASP A 361 14.27 -33.80 -17.30
N SER A 362 15.17 -34.57 -16.67
CA SER A 362 15.37 -35.99 -16.98
C SER A 362 14.18 -36.89 -16.62
N TYR A 363 13.27 -36.43 -15.76
CA TYR A 363 12.17 -37.25 -15.23
C TYR A 363 10.81 -36.90 -15.85
N GLY A 364 10.74 -35.88 -16.71
CA GLY A 364 9.52 -35.45 -17.39
C GLY A 364 8.39 -35.06 -16.43
N LYS A 365 8.73 -34.47 -15.28
CA LYS A 365 7.76 -34.00 -14.28
C LYS A 365 7.10 -32.71 -14.74
N VAL A 366 7.88 -31.76 -15.24
CA VAL A 366 7.40 -30.42 -15.59
C VAL A 366 6.42 -30.49 -16.76
N ALA A 367 6.70 -31.34 -17.75
CA ALA A 367 5.86 -31.50 -18.95
C ALA A 367 4.38 -31.77 -18.61
N LYS A 368 4.12 -32.57 -17.57
CA LYS A 368 2.76 -32.91 -17.12
C LYS A 368 1.98 -31.69 -16.59
N ASP A 369 2.69 -30.71 -16.05
CA ASP A 369 2.09 -29.53 -15.43
C ASP A 369 1.94 -28.36 -16.41
N VAL A 370 2.63 -28.37 -17.56
CA VAL A 370 2.59 -27.30 -18.58
C VAL A 370 1.16 -26.89 -18.98
N PRO A 371 0.20 -27.81 -19.24
CA PRO A 371 -1.16 -27.43 -19.59
C PRO A 371 -1.85 -26.63 -18.48
N LEU A 372 -1.61 -27.01 -17.22
CA LEU A 372 -2.13 -26.31 -16.05
C LEU A 372 -1.53 -24.90 -15.96
N LEU A 373 -0.23 -24.75 -16.22
CA LEU A 373 0.43 -23.45 -16.24
C LEU A 373 -0.17 -22.53 -17.30
N ILE A 374 -0.28 -22.99 -18.55
CA ILE A 374 -0.82 -22.18 -19.65
C ILE A 374 -2.25 -21.71 -19.35
N ARG A 375 -3.12 -22.62 -18.88
CA ARG A 375 -4.49 -22.27 -18.49
C ARG A 375 -4.53 -21.26 -17.35
N ALA A 376 -3.65 -21.40 -16.35
CA ALA A 376 -3.55 -20.45 -15.24
C ALA A 376 -3.12 -19.05 -15.72
N TYR A 377 -2.12 -18.96 -16.60
CA TYR A 377 -1.68 -17.69 -17.18
C TYR A 377 -2.81 -17.00 -17.94
N VAL A 378 -3.49 -17.72 -18.84
CA VAL A 378 -4.62 -17.20 -19.62
C VAL A 378 -5.72 -16.68 -18.70
N SER A 379 -6.12 -17.48 -17.71
CA SER A 379 -7.17 -17.12 -16.75
C SER A 379 -6.83 -15.85 -15.95
N VAL A 380 -5.61 -15.74 -15.44
CA VAL A 380 -5.17 -14.58 -14.65
C VAL A 380 -5.10 -13.32 -15.52
N ILE A 381 -4.51 -13.41 -16.73
CA ILE A 381 -4.42 -12.27 -17.64
C ILE A 381 -5.82 -11.75 -18.00
N GLN A 382 -6.73 -12.64 -18.39
CA GLN A 382 -8.12 -12.26 -18.71
C GLN A 382 -8.84 -11.66 -17.50
N SER A 383 -8.61 -12.20 -16.30
CA SER A 383 -9.18 -11.65 -15.05
C SER A 383 -8.70 -10.23 -14.80
N VAL A 384 -7.40 -9.96 -14.98
CA VAL A 384 -6.81 -8.63 -14.76
C VAL A 384 -7.28 -7.64 -15.84
N GLU A 385 -7.26 -8.03 -17.12
CA GLU A 385 -7.71 -7.14 -18.21
C GLU A 385 -9.21 -6.83 -18.13
N GLY A 386 -10.04 -7.83 -17.81
CA GLY A 386 -11.46 -7.67 -17.54
C GLY A 386 -11.69 -6.71 -16.37
N PHE A 387 -11.00 -6.93 -15.25
CA PHE A 387 -11.10 -6.06 -14.08
C PHE A 387 -10.74 -4.60 -14.38
N VAL A 388 -9.64 -4.36 -15.09
CA VAL A 388 -9.23 -2.99 -15.45
C VAL A 388 -10.27 -2.32 -16.33
N ARG A 389 -10.80 -3.03 -17.33
CA ARG A 389 -11.83 -2.50 -18.23
C ARG A 389 -13.11 -2.16 -17.46
N ASP A 390 -13.53 -3.04 -16.56
CA ASP A 390 -14.85 -2.95 -15.93
C ASP A 390 -14.86 -2.00 -14.71
N LEU A 391 -13.70 -1.65 -14.14
CA LEU A 391 -13.60 -0.80 -12.95
C LEU A 391 -14.00 0.67 -13.22
N PRO A 392 -15.04 1.23 -12.58
CA PRO A 392 -15.45 2.62 -12.81
C PRO A 392 -14.49 3.63 -12.16
N VAL A 393 -14.33 4.76 -12.86
CA VAL A 393 -13.56 5.92 -12.37
C VAL A 393 -14.24 6.51 -11.13
N HIS A 394 -13.45 6.76 -10.09
CA HIS A 394 -13.98 7.42 -8.89
C HIS A 394 -14.05 8.93 -9.12
N TRP A 395 -15.10 9.58 -8.63
CA TRP A 395 -15.31 11.02 -8.85
C TRP A 395 -14.19 11.93 -8.32
N THR A 396 -13.37 11.45 -7.37
CA THR A 396 -12.20 12.21 -6.86
C THR A 396 -10.96 12.12 -7.75
N ASP A 397 -10.99 11.29 -8.79
CA ASP A 397 -9.90 11.16 -9.75
C ASP A 397 -10.04 12.20 -10.88
N VAL A 398 -9.63 13.42 -10.57
CA VAL A 398 -9.82 14.57 -11.47
C VAL A 398 -8.77 14.65 -12.58
N ASP A 399 -7.63 13.97 -12.41
CA ASP A 399 -6.54 13.93 -13.40
C ASP A 399 -6.56 12.60 -14.19
N PHE A 400 -7.74 12.01 -14.37
CA PHE A 400 -7.91 10.74 -15.07
C PHE A 400 -7.57 10.89 -16.56
N SER A 401 -6.67 10.03 -17.05
CA SER A 401 -6.43 9.78 -18.47
C SER A 401 -6.74 8.33 -18.79
N ASP A 402 -7.55 8.08 -19.82
CA ASP A 402 -7.93 6.72 -20.23
C ASP A 402 -6.71 5.92 -20.75
N SER A 403 -5.71 6.61 -21.30
CA SER A 403 -4.45 5.98 -21.75
C SER A 403 -3.65 5.32 -20.64
N GLU A 404 -3.86 5.75 -19.39
CA GLU A 404 -3.07 5.29 -18.24
C GLU A 404 -3.91 4.51 -17.22
N ARG A 405 -5.03 3.93 -17.67
CA ARG A 405 -6.00 3.24 -16.81
C ARG A 405 -5.39 2.10 -15.97
N ARG A 406 -4.44 1.36 -16.54
CA ARG A 406 -3.78 0.20 -15.94
C ARG A 406 -2.76 0.59 -14.86
N GLY A 407 -1.96 1.62 -15.15
CA GLY A 407 -0.83 2.03 -14.31
C GLY A 407 0.41 1.17 -14.58
N GLU A 408 1.58 1.78 -14.40
CA GLU A 408 2.88 1.20 -14.76
C GLU A 408 3.13 -0.16 -14.11
N ASP A 409 2.79 -0.31 -12.83
CA ASP A 409 3.02 -1.55 -12.08
C ASP A 409 2.18 -2.72 -12.63
N VAL A 410 0.92 -2.48 -12.98
CA VAL A 410 0.02 -3.52 -13.50
C VAL A 410 0.34 -3.81 -14.97
N ASP A 411 0.74 -2.80 -15.73
CA ASP A 411 1.26 -3.00 -17.08
C ASP A 411 2.50 -3.89 -17.08
N LEU A 412 3.41 -3.73 -16.11
CA LEU A 412 4.58 -4.60 -15.96
C LEU A 412 4.19 -6.05 -15.66
N VAL A 413 3.21 -6.28 -14.79
CA VAL A 413 2.70 -7.64 -14.48
C VAL A 413 2.04 -8.26 -15.71
N LEU A 414 1.18 -7.52 -16.41
CA LEU A 414 0.54 -8.02 -17.63
C LEU A 414 1.56 -8.32 -18.72
N TRP A 415 2.55 -7.44 -18.89
CA TRP A 415 3.62 -7.62 -19.85
C TRP A 415 4.43 -8.88 -19.55
N SER A 416 4.86 -9.09 -18.29
CA SER A 416 5.65 -10.27 -17.93
C SER A 416 4.86 -11.58 -18.10
N MET A 417 3.58 -11.58 -17.74
CA MET A 417 2.70 -12.74 -17.94
C MET A 417 2.47 -13.04 -19.42
N LYS A 418 2.18 -12.02 -20.25
CA LYS A 418 1.99 -12.21 -21.69
C LYS A 418 3.26 -12.65 -22.41
N ALA A 419 4.40 -12.06 -22.05
CA ALA A 419 5.71 -12.47 -22.59
C ALA A 419 6.01 -13.92 -22.22
N GLY A 420 5.84 -14.30 -20.95
CA GLY A 420 6.00 -15.66 -20.48
C GLY A 420 5.07 -16.66 -21.18
N LEU A 421 3.79 -16.31 -21.34
CA LEU A 421 2.82 -17.13 -22.06
C LEU A 421 3.21 -17.32 -23.53
N LYS A 422 3.64 -16.24 -24.21
CA LYS A 422 4.13 -16.28 -25.60
C LYS A 422 5.31 -17.24 -25.74
N GLU A 423 6.30 -17.16 -24.85
CA GLU A 423 7.45 -18.07 -24.87
C GLU A 423 7.04 -19.53 -24.63
N MET A 424 6.16 -19.78 -23.66
CA MET A 424 5.67 -21.13 -23.36
C MET A 424 4.89 -21.74 -24.53
N VAL A 425 3.97 -20.98 -25.14
CA VAL A 425 3.20 -21.45 -26.31
C VAL A 425 4.11 -21.72 -27.50
N ASN A 426 5.11 -20.87 -27.75
CA ASN A 426 6.06 -21.07 -28.84
C ASN A 426 6.93 -22.32 -28.63
N ALA A 427 7.37 -22.57 -27.40
CA ALA A 427 8.23 -23.70 -27.09
C ALA A 427 7.47 -25.04 -27.05
N PHE A 428 6.30 -25.05 -26.41
CA PHE A 428 5.50 -26.26 -26.20
C PHE A 428 4.44 -26.50 -27.28
N GLY A 429 4.20 -25.55 -28.19
CA GLY A 429 3.17 -25.64 -29.23
C GLY A 429 3.31 -26.88 -30.12
N LYS A 430 4.56 -27.30 -30.41
CA LYS A 430 4.83 -28.52 -31.20
C LYS A 430 4.38 -29.82 -30.50
N TYR A 431 4.30 -29.79 -29.18
CA TYR A 431 3.96 -30.94 -28.33
C TYR A 431 2.56 -30.81 -27.73
N ALA A 432 1.75 -29.85 -28.18
CA ALA A 432 0.52 -29.47 -27.50
C ALA A 432 -0.50 -30.60 -27.39
N THR A 433 -0.64 -31.41 -28.45
CA THR A 433 -1.52 -32.59 -28.47
C THR A 433 -1.08 -33.66 -27.48
N GLU A 434 0.22 -33.94 -27.39
CA GLU A 434 0.80 -34.94 -26.48
C GLU A 434 0.73 -34.51 -25.01
N LEU A 435 0.81 -33.20 -24.76
CA LEU A 435 0.72 -32.62 -23.43
C LEU A 435 -0.74 -32.50 -22.93
N GLY A 436 -1.75 -32.74 -23.78
CA GLY A 436 -3.16 -32.62 -23.41
C GLY A 436 -3.70 -31.19 -23.43
N LEU A 437 -3.08 -30.30 -24.22
CA LEU A 437 -3.63 -28.99 -24.54
C LEU A 437 -4.67 -29.13 -25.66
N THR A 438 -5.85 -28.54 -25.46
CA THR A 438 -6.87 -28.52 -26.50
C THR A 438 -6.59 -27.39 -27.50
N GLU A 439 -7.04 -27.51 -28.74
CA GLU A 439 -6.91 -26.44 -29.73
C GLU A 439 -7.53 -25.11 -29.26
N ARG A 440 -8.59 -25.19 -28.44
CA ARG A 440 -9.23 -24.02 -27.83
C ARG A 440 -8.30 -23.33 -26.83
N ASP A 441 -7.58 -24.11 -26.03
CA ASP A 441 -6.60 -23.57 -25.07
C ASP A 441 -5.45 -22.85 -25.79
N ILE A 442 -4.99 -23.40 -26.93
CA ILE A 442 -3.91 -22.81 -27.73
C ILE A 442 -4.38 -21.50 -28.37
N LYS A 443 -5.57 -21.49 -29.00
CA LYS A 443 -6.14 -20.27 -29.59
C LYS A 443 -6.37 -19.19 -28.53
N ALA A 444 -6.93 -19.56 -27.38
CA ALA A 444 -7.12 -18.62 -26.27
C ALA A 444 -5.77 -18.06 -25.76
N ALA A 445 -4.74 -18.91 -25.66
CA ALA A 445 -3.41 -18.47 -25.25
C ALA A 445 -2.77 -17.54 -26.29
N GLN A 446 -2.91 -17.83 -27.59
CA GLN A 446 -2.39 -17.00 -28.68
C GLN A 446 -3.08 -15.63 -28.74
N GLY A 447 -4.41 -15.57 -28.62
CA GLY A 447 -5.16 -14.31 -28.59
C GLY A 447 -4.79 -13.44 -27.40
N VAL A 448 -4.65 -14.01 -26.21
CA VAL A 448 -4.27 -13.27 -24.99
C VAL A 448 -2.80 -12.81 -25.02
N ALA A 449 -1.91 -13.64 -25.58
CA ALA A 449 -0.50 -13.31 -25.76
C ALA A 449 -0.24 -12.28 -26.88
N GLY A 450 -1.25 -11.96 -27.69
CA GLY A 450 -1.12 -11.02 -28.81
C GLY A 450 -0.34 -11.61 -30.00
N LEU A 451 -0.49 -12.91 -30.25
CA LEU A 451 0.15 -13.62 -31.37
C LEU A 451 -0.70 -13.62 -32.66
N GLU A 452 -1.95 -13.17 -32.61
CA GLU A 452 -2.92 -13.23 -33.72
C GLU A 452 -2.71 -12.17 -34.82
N GLY A 453 -1.54 -11.51 -34.90
CA GLY A 453 -1.29 -10.40 -35.83
C GLY A 453 0.03 -10.44 -36.63
N ASP A 454 0.79 -11.53 -36.56
CA ASP A 454 2.11 -11.67 -37.22
C ASP A 454 2.10 -12.64 -38.43
N GLU A 455 0.94 -12.94 -39.04
CA GLU A 455 0.83 -13.68 -40.31
C GLU A 455 0.55 -12.76 -41.51
#